data_AF-A0A842UPU4-F1
#
_entry.id   AF-A0A842UPU4-F1
#
_cell.length_a   1.000
_cell.length_b   1.000
_cell.length_c   1.000
_cell.angle_alpha   90.00
_cell.angle_beta   90.00
_cell.angle_gamma   90.00
#
_symmetry.space_group_name_H-M   'P 1'
#
loop_
_entity.id
_entity.type
_entity.pdbx_description
1 polymer ?
#
loop_
_entity_poly.entity_id
_entity_poly.type
_entity_poly.pdbx_seq_one_letter_code
_entity_poly.pdbx_strand_id
1 'polypeptide(L)' 'MDYWTETGLCAGKIYRAVEKLKKPPTVAALKKKIKDKNFDYAIGWLLRENKVKLEKKRNSVYVFLG' A
#
# COMPACT_ATOMS: atom_id res chain seq x y z
N MET A 1 13.58 -13.94 10.99
CA MET A 1 12.27 -13.72 10.34
C MET A 1 12.54 -13.32 8.91
N ASP A 2 12.00 -14.06 7.95
CA ASP A 2 12.35 -13.92 6.53
C ASP A 2 11.82 -12.61 5.94
N TYR A 3 12.60 -12.01 5.04
CA TYR A 3 12.34 -10.72 4.41
C TYR A 3 10.95 -10.65 3.73
N TRP A 4 10.53 -11.76 3.16
CA TRP A 4 9.23 -11.92 2.51
C TRP A 4 8.07 -11.94 3.50
N THR A 5 8.28 -12.50 4.70
CA THR A 5 7.27 -12.50 5.77
C THR A 5 7.02 -11.08 6.28
N GLU A 6 8.07 -10.30 6.51
CA GLU A 6 7.95 -8.89 6.89
C GLU A 6 7.21 -8.07 5.82
N THR A 7 7.51 -8.32 4.54
CA THR A 7 6.87 -7.65 3.41
C THR A 7 5.39 -8.02 3.29
N GLY A 8 5.03 -9.29 3.43
CA GLY A 8 3.65 -9.76 3.41
C GLY A 8 2.82 -9.21 4.57
N LEU A 9 3.40 -9.14 5.78
CA LEU A 9 2.74 -8.50 6.92
C LEU A 9 2.51 -7.00 6.68
N CYS A 10 3.49 -6.30 6.10
CA CYS A 10 3.34 -4.91 5.70
C CYS A 10 2.25 -4.74 4.63
N ALA A 11 2.19 -5.63 3.62
CA ALA A 11 1.17 -5.62 2.58
C ALA A 11 -0.24 -5.77 3.17
N GLY A 12 -0.43 -6.70 4.11
CA GLY A 12 -1.71 -6.85 4.82
C GLY A 12 -2.12 -5.60 5.62
N LYS A 13 -1.16 -4.92 6.26
CA LYS A 13 -1.41 -3.64 6.95
C LYS A 13 -1.86 -2.55 5.98
N ILE A 14 -1.19 -2.42 4.83
CA ILE A 14 -1.52 -1.44 3.79
C ILE A 14 -2.93 -1.71 3.24
N TYR A 15 -3.23 -2.95 2.85
CA TYR A 15 -4.52 -3.32 2.29
C TYR A 15 -5.67 -2.98 3.25
N ARG A 16 -5.56 -3.38 4.52
CA ARG A 16 -6.54 -3.05 5.56
C ARG A 16 -6.66 -1.54 5.81
N ALA A 17 -5.56 -0.79 5.70
CA ALA A 17 -5.59 0.65 5.86
C ALA A 17 -6.36 1.33 4.71
N VAL A 18 -6.20 0.85 3.47
CA VAL A 18 -6.95 1.34 2.30
C VAL A 18 -8.43 0.96 2.42
N GLU A 19 -8.74 -0.30 2.77
CA GLU A 19 -10.11 -0.82 2.92
C GLU A 19 -10.93 -0.06 3.97
N LYS A 20 -10.32 0.33 5.09
CA LYS A 20 -11.01 1.08 6.15
C LYS A 20 -11.30 2.54 5.77
N LEU A 21 -10.66 3.08 4.74
CA LEU A 21 -10.82 4.47 4.35
C LEU A 21 -11.95 4.61 3.32
N LYS A 22 -12.91 5.48 3.61
CA LYS A 22 -14.01 5.81 2.67
C LYS A 22 -13.54 6.50 1.37
N LYS A 23 -12.29 6.98 1.33
CA LYS A 23 -11.69 7.68 0.20
C LYS A 23 -10.32 7.07 -0.11
N PRO A 24 -9.92 6.98 -1.39
CA PRO A 24 -8.63 6.44 -1.77
C PRO A 24 -7.50 7.31 -1.16
N PRO A 25 -6.65 6.75 -0.29
CA PRO A 25 -5.51 7.49 0.25
C PRO A 25 -4.42 7.68 -0.81
N THR A 26 -3.55 8.66 -0.59
CA THR A 26 -2.32 8.76 -1.38
C THR A 26 -1.24 7.82 -0.85
N VAL A 27 -0.35 7.36 -1.73
CA VAL A 27 0.84 6.57 -1.37
C VAL A 27 1.66 7.31 -0.30
N ALA A 28 1.84 8.62 -0.46
CA ALA A 28 2.55 9.45 0.52
C ALA A 28 1.87 9.49 1.90
N ALA A 29 0.54 9.58 1.94
CA ALA A 29 -0.21 9.55 3.20
C ALA A 29 -0.10 8.19 3.89
N LEU A 30 -0.18 7.10 3.13
CA LEU A 30 0.02 5.75 3.64
C LEU A 30 1.44 5.55 4.18
N LYS A 31 2.46 6.00 3.44
CA LYS A 31 3.88 5.90 3.84
C LYS A 31 4.18 6.69 5.11
N LYS A 32 3.52 7.83 5.33
CA LYS A 32 3.63 8.61 6.57
C LYS A 32 3.02 7.88 7.77
N LYS A 33 1.92 7.15 7.56
CA LYS A 33 1.19 6.43 8.61
C LYS A 33 1.81 5.07 8.91
N ILE A 34 2.29 4.37 7.89
CA ILE A 34 2.89 3.04 7.95
C ILE A 34 4.40 3.23 7.73
N LYS A 35 5.11 3.51 8.82
CA LYS A 35 6.57 3.67 8.84
C LYS A 35 7.26 2.30 8.81
N ASP A 36 7.14 1.62 7.67
CA ASP A 36 7.73 0.31 7.44
C ASP A 36 8.78 0.41 6.32
N LYS A 37 9.97 -0.17 6.55
CA LYS A 37 11.07 -0.20 5.58
C LYS A 37 10.69 -0.95 4.29
N ASN A 38 9.76 -1.90 4.38
CA ASN A 38 9.31 -2.72 3.26
C ASN A 38 8.05 -2.14 2.58
N PHE A 39 7.66 -0.90 2.90
CA PHE A 39 6.43 -0.29 2.37
C PHE A 39 6.35 -0.33 0.84
N ASP A 40 7.41 0.08 0.15
CA ASP A 40 7.40 0.16 -1.32
C ASP A 40 7.33 -1.25 -1.95
N TYR A 41 8.03 -2.25 -1.38
CA TYR A 41 7.93 -3.65 -1.78
C TYR A 41 6.54 -4.24 -1.51
N ALA A 42 5.94 -3.89 -0.38
CA ALA A 42 4.60 -4.33 0.00
C ALA A 42 3.52 -3.77 -0.95
N ILE A 43 3.65 -2.50 -1.38
CA ILE A 43 2.79 -1.94 -2.44
C ILE A 43 2.97 -2.72 -3.76
N GLY A 44 4.22 -2.99 -4.15
CA GLY A 44 4.52 -3.80 -5.34
C GLY A 44 3.93 -5.21 -5.28
N TRP A 45 3.96 -5.84 -4.10
CA TRP A 45 3.33 -7.13 -3.87
C TRP A 45 1.81 -7.07 -4.10
N LEU A 46 1.14 -6.08 -3.51
CA LEU A 46 -0.32 -5.92 -3.68
C LEU A 46 -0.71 -5.62 -5.14
N LEU A 47 0.13 -4.87 -5.87
CA LEU A 47 -0.06 -4.62 -7.30
C LEU A 47 0.06 -5.90 -8.12
N ARG A 48 1.06 -6.73 -7.82
CA ARG A 48 1.27 -8.03 -8.47
C ARG A 48 0.05 -8.95 -8.30
N GLU A 49 -0.58 -8.93 -7.14
CA GLU A 49 -1.79 -9.71 -6.85
C GLU A 49 -3.09 -9.02 -7.32
N ASN A 50 -3.01 -7.87 -7.97
CA ASN A 50 -4.15 -7.04 -8.39
C ASN A 50 -5.11 -6.68 -7.24
N LYS A 51 -4.59 -6.62 -6.00
CA LYS A 51 -5.35 -6.26 -4.79
C LYS A 51 -5.51 -4.76 -4.64
N VAL A 52 -4.61 -3.99 -5.24
CA VAL A 52 -4.66 -2.53 -5.27
C VAL A 52 -4.31 -2.02 -6.65
N LYS A 53 -4.80 -0.83 -6.98
CA LYS A 53 -4.49 -0.08 -8.20
C LYS A 53 -3.89 1.26 -7.82
N LEU A 54 -2.91 1.73 -8.60
CA LEU A 54 -2.33 3.06 -8.45
C LEU A 54 -2.82 3.98 -9.55
N GLU A 55 -3.27 5.18 -9.19
CA GLU A 55 -3.63 6.22 -10.14
C GLU A 55 -2.88 7.50 -9.81
N LYS A 56 -2.15 8.04 -10.78
CA LYS A 56 -1.48 9.34 -10.63
C LYS A 56 -2.45 10.46 -11.01
N LYS A 57 -2.74 11.36 -10.08
CA LYS A 57 -3.48 12.61 -10.35
C LYS A 57 -2.62 13.80 -9.96
N ARG A 58 -2.34 14.67 -10.95
CA ARG A 58 -1.45 15.82 -10.79
C ARG A 58 -0.10 15.39 -10.20
N ASN A 59 0.17 15.77 -8.95
CA ASN A 59 1.43 15.50 -8.25
C ASN A 59 1.32 14.41 -7.18
N SER A 60 0.20 13.68 -7.11
CA SER A 60 -0.06 12.65 -6.10
C SER A 60 -0.41 11.31 -6.73
N VAL A 61 0.05 10.23 -6.12
CA VAL A 61 -0.32 8.86 -6.47
C VAL A 61 -1.33 8.37 -5.45
N TYR A 62 -2.50 7.94 -5.91
CA TYR A 62 -3.61 7.43 -5.13
C TYR A 62 -3.64 5.91 -5.19
N VAL A 63 -4.06 5.28 -4.10
CA VAL A 63 -4.23 3.84 -3.98
C VAL A 63 -5.71 3.51 -3.90
N PHE A 64 -6.14 2.62 -4.78
CA PHE A 64 -7.50 2.09 -4.84
C PHE A 64 -7.46 0.60 -4.55
N LEU A 65 -8.54 0.05 -4.02
CA LEU A 65 -8.71 -1.40 -4.01
C LEU A 65 -8.94 -1.91 -5.44
N GLY A 66 -8.38 -3.08 -5.72
CA GLY A 66 -8.38 -3.72 -7.04
C GLY A 66 -9.75 -4.22 -7.46
#